data_AF-A0A6N8NLX7-F1
#
_entry.id   AF-A0A6N8NLX7-F1
#
_cell.length_a   1.000
_cell.length_b   1.000
_cell.length_c   1.000
_cell.angle_alpha   90.00
_cell.angle_beta   90.00
_cell.angle_gamma   90.00
#
_symmetry.space_group_name_H-M   'P 1'
#
loop_
_entity.id
_entity.type
_entity.pdbx_description
1 polymer ?
#
loop_
_entity_poly.entity_id
_entity_poly.type
_entity_poly.pdbx_seq_one_letter_code
_entity_poly.pdbx_strand_id
1 'polypeptide(L)'
;MIKKPVIGISGCLAGSAVRFDGGHKRADFLMDKLVEWVTFRPVCPEMAIGLPVPRPALRLVRSTQGNIRMCFSHDQNEDVTERMTEFSRSYMDKLKDVSGFVVCAKSPSCGMERVRVYDENGNRGRKDGVGLFTSTLMEKFSWLPVEEDGRLHDPVLRENFVERVFALHELNHLYKEKLSRRELLAFHSRYKLQLLAHSQAGYKDMGPFVAAIHEWADLES
;
A
#
# COMPACT_ATOMS: atom_id res chain seq x y z
N MET A 1 17.63 16.59 -11.75
CA MET A 1 16.91 16.64 -10.46
C MET A 1 15.96 15.45 -10.44
N ILE A 2 16.10 14.54 -9.48
CA ILE A 2 15.21 13.37 -9.38
C ILE A 2 13.78 13.88 -9.13
N LYS A 3 12.78 13.36 -9.85
CA LYS A 3 11.37 13.74 -9.65
C LYS A 3 10.92 13.35 -8.24
N LYS A 4 9.85 13.98 -7.72
CA LYS A 4 9.28 13.58 -6.42
C LYS A 4 8.79 12.12 -6.46
N PRO A 5 8.91 11.35 -5.37
CA PRO A 5 8.28 10.03 -5.25
C PRO A 5 6.78 10.11 -5.49
N VAL A 6 6.21 9.10 -6.14
CA VAL A 6 4.76 8.96 -6.29
C VAL A 6 4.24 8.02 -5.21
N ILE A 7 3.25 8.44 -4.43
CA ILE A 7 2.58 7.63 -3.41
C ILE A 7 1.12 7.44 -3.81
N GLY A 8 0.66 6.19 -3.92
CA GLY A 8 -0.76 5.90 -4.02
C GLY A 8 -1.47 6.22 -2.71
N ILE A 9 -2.68 6.79 -2.76
CA ILE A 9 -3.40 7.14 -1.53
C ILE A 9 -4.90 6.81 -1.66
N SER A 10 -5.52 6.27 -0.60
CA SER A 10 -6.98 6.19 -0.55
C SER A 10 -7.58 7.60 -0.70
N GLY A 11 -8.44 7.81 -1.70
CA GLY A 11 -8.92 9.14 -2.09
C GLY A 11 -9.59 9.93 -0.95
N CYS A 12 -10.24 9.24 -0.01
CA CYS A 12 -10.81 9.90 1.18
C CYS A 12 -9.76 10.56 2.07
N LEU A 13 -8.52 10.03 2.13
CA LEU A 13 -7.40 10.61 2.87
C LEU A 13 -6.81 11.84 2.18
N ALA A 14 -7.03 11.96 0.87
CA ALA A 14 -6.66 13.14 0.09
C ALA A 14 -7.72 14.27 0.16
N GLY A 15 -8.79 14.07 0.92
CA GLY A 15 -9.88 15.06 1.05
C GLY A 15 -11.02 14.90 0.06
N SER A 16 -10.99 13.88 -0.82
CA SER A 16 -12.13 13.61 -1.70
C SER A 16 -13.34 13.11 -0.91
N ALA A 17 -14.51 13.67 -1.20
CA ALA A 17 -15.80 13.29 -0.61
C ALA A 17 -16.31 11.97 -1.21
N VAL A 18 -15.60 10.87 -0.96
CA VAL A 18 -15.82 9.54 -1.58
C VAL A 18 -16.20 8.46 -0.58
N ARG A 19 -16.32 8.80 0.70
CA ARG A 19 -16.75 7.86 1.72
C ARG A 19 -18.23 7.50 1.53
N PHE A 20 -18.62 6.37 2.11
CA PHE A 20 -20.00 5.89 2.06
C PHE A 20 -21.01 6.89 2.64
N ASP A 21 -20.59 7.71 3.60
CA ASP A 21 -21.38 8.78 4.23
C ASP A 21 -21.33 10.12 3.49
N GLY A 22 -20.68 10.20 2.32
CA GLY A 22 -20.51 11.46 1.59
C GLY A 22 -19.38 12.35 2.12
N GLY A 23 -18.69 11.94 3.18
CA GLY A 23 -17.60 12.71 3.76
C GLY A 23 -16.22 12.37 3.19
N HIS A 24 -15.20 12.94 3.82
CA HIS A 24 -13.79 12.59 3.61
C HIS A 24 -13.14 12.13 4.93
N LYS A 25 -11.86 11.78 4.86
CA LYS A 25 -11.01 11.47 6.02
C LYS A 25 -9.61 12.06 5.79
N ARG A 26 -9.56 13.30 5.32
CA ARG A 26 -8.33 14.04 5.03
C ARG A 26 -7.31 13.84 6.16
N ALA A 27 -6.11 13.40 5.80
CA ALA A 27 -5.04 13.16 6.77
C ALA A 27 -4.02 14.30 6.73
N ASP A 28 -3.98 15.10 7.79
CA ASP A 28 -3.20 16.35 7.85
C ASP A 28 -1.71 16.12 7.64
N PHE A 29 -1.11 15.08 8.25
CA PHE A 29 0.30 14.77 7.99
C PHE A 29 0.59 14.55 6.50
N LEU A 30 -0.29 13.85 5.78
CA LEU A 30 -0.10 13.56 4.36
C LEU A 30 -0.30 14.83 3.53
N MET A 31 -1.37 15.58 3.81
CA MET A 31 -1.85 16.67 2.96
C MET A 31 -1.26 18.05 3.29
N ASP A 32 -0.68 18.22 4.47
CA ASP A 32 -0.06 19.49 4.89
C ASP A 32 1.47 19.41 4.98
N LYS A 33 2.03 18.20 5.18
CA LYS A 33 3.48 18.04 5.39
C LYS A 33 4.12 17.21 4.30
N LEU A 34 3.67 15.96 4.11
CA LEU A 34 4.35 15.05 3.18
C LEU A 34 4.17 15.46 1.71
N VAL A 35 3.06 16.10 1.36
CA VAL A 35 2.76 16.59 -0.01
C VAL A 35 3.83 17.54 -0.58
N GLU A 36 4.58 18.23 0.28
CA GLU A 36 5.68 19.10 -0.17
C GLU A 36 6.81 18.29 -0.82
N TRP A 37 6.93 17.00 -0.46
CA TRP A 37 8.05 16.14 -0.83
C TRP A 37 7.68 15.03 -1.82
N VAL A 38 6.38 14.73 -1.96
CA VAL A 38 5.87 13.63 -2.78
C VAL A 38 4.71 14.06 -3.66
N THR A 39 4.41 13.27 -4.69
CA THR A 39 3.20 13.40 -5.49
C THR A 39 2.21 12.31 -5.09
N PHE A 40 1.00 12.69 -4.68
CA PHE A 40 -0.05 11.71 -4.36
C PHE A 40 -0.88 11.34 -5.58
N ARG A 41 -1.16 10.04 -5.74
CA ARG A 41 -2.07 9.48 -6.74
C ARG A 41 -3.30 8.90 -6.03
N PRO A 42 -4.39 9.67 -5.90
CA PRO A 42 -5.58 9.23 -5.18
C PRO A 42 -6.36 8.15 -5.94
N VAL A 43 -6.92 7.19 -5.21
CA VAL A 43 -7.86 6.19 -5.73
C VAL A 43 -8.90 5.81 -4.69
N CYS A 44 -10.15 5.67 -5.12
CA CYS A 44 -11.19 5.05 -4.33
C CYS A 44 -11.68 3.80 -5.06
N PRO A 45 -11.30 2.59 -4.62
CA PRO A 45 -11.70 1.35 -5.27
C PRO A 45 -13.22 1.21 -5.38
N GLU A 46 -13.95 1.64 -4.34
CA GLU A 46 -15.42 1.59 -4.29
C GLU A 46 -16.07 2.47 -5.37
N MET A 47 -15.54 3.67 -5.61
CA MET A 47 -15.99 4.52 -6.72
C MET A 47 -15.63 3.92 -8.08
N ALA A 48 -14.43 3.34 -8.18
CA ALA A 48 -13.93 2.80 -9.44
C ALA A 48 -14.70 1.57 -9.92
N ILE A 49 -15.28 0.80 -9.00
CA ILE A 49 -16.22 -0.28 -9.36
C ILE A 49 -17.63 0.24 -9.63
N GLY A 50 -17.91 1.55 -9.50
CA GLY A 50 -19.18 2.17 -9.83
C GLY A 50 -20.18 2.33 -8.67
N LEU A 51 -19.73 2.28 -7.41
CA LEU A 51 -20.63 2.55 -6.29
C LEU A 51 -20.88 4.07 -6.13
N PRO A 52 -22.11 4.48 -5.75
CA PRO A 52 -22.43 5.90 -5.59
C PRO A 52 -21.86 6.49 -4.28
N VAL A 53 -22.00 7.80 -4.15
CA VAL A 53 -21.78 8.54 -2.89
C VAL A 53 -23.00 9.42 -2.65
N PRO A 54 -23.68 9.29 -1.49
CA PRO A 54 -23.49 8.28 -0.46
C PRO A 54 -23.91 6.86 -0.91
N ARG A 55 -23.54 5.85 -0.12
CA ARG A 55 -23.92 4.43 -0.31
C ARG A 55 -24.05 3.72 1.03
N PRO A 56 -24.80 2.61 1.12
CA PRO A 56 -24.75 1.75 2.30
C PRO A 56 -23.32 1.23 2.53
N ALA A 57 -22.92 1.07 3.80
CA ALA A 57 -21.58 0.61 4.13
C ALA A 57 -21.34 -0.82 3.61
N LEU A 58 -20.12 -1.11 3.19
CA LEU A 58 -19.69 -2.47 2.85
C LEU A 58 -19.18 -3.21 4.11
N ARG A 59 -19.12 -4.54 4.03
CA ARG A 59 -18.53 -5.42 5.04
C ARG A 59 -17.76 -6.54 4.36
N LEU A 60 -16.70 -7.01 5.02
CA LEU A 60 -16.10 -8.29 4.70
C LEU A 60 -16.88 -9.39 5.43
N VAL A 61 -17.25 -10.45 4.74
CA VAL A 61 -17.96 -11.62 5.28
C VAL A 61 -17.12 -12.86 4.98
N ARG A 62 -16.85 -13.67 6.00
CA ARG A 62 -16.19 -14.97 5.83
C ARG A 62 -17.25 -16.03 5.60
N SER A 63 -17.17 -16.72 4.47
CA SER A 63 -18.04 -17.85 4.18
C SER A 63 -17.73 -19.05 5.07
N THR A 64 -18.65 -19.99 5.16
CA THR A 64 -18.42 -21.30 5.83
C THR A 64 -17.26 -22.08 5.21
N GLN A 65 -16.96 -21.85 3.93
CA GLN A 65 -15.80 -22.40 3.22
C GLN A 65 -14.50 -21.64 3.49
N GLY A 66 -14.54 -20.54 4.25
CA GLY A 66 -13.39 -19.72 4.63
C GLY A 66 -13.06 -18.57 3.69
N ASN A 67 -13.74 -18.45 2.55
CA ASN A 67 -13.53 -17.38 1.56
C ASN A 67 -14.02 -16.03 2.09
N ILE A 68 -13.31 -14.95 1.75
CA ILE A 68 -13.73 -13.59 2.10
C ILE A 68 -14.54 -12.99 0.95
N ARG A 69 -15.76 -12.57 1.25
CA ARG A 69 -16.66 -11.84 0.37
C ARG A 69 -16.77 -10.39 0.84
N MET A 70 -17.01 -9.47 -0.08
CA MET A 70 -17.33 -8.08 0.23
C MET A 70 -18.75 -7.80 -0.22
N CYS A 71 -19.64 -7.57 0.74
CA CYS A 71 -21.06 -7.36 0.50
C CYS A 71 -21.54 -6.06 1.16
N PHE A 72 -22.73 -5.61 0.79
CA PHE A 72 -23.35 -4.51 1.52
C PHE A 72 -23.78 -4.92 2.94
N SER A 73 -23.74 -3.95 3.84
CA SER A 73 -24.05 -4.16 5.26
C SER A 73 -25.53 -4.41 5.55
N HIS A 74 -26.42 -4.02 4.63
CA HIS A 74 -27.87 -4.16 4.75
C HIS A 74 -28.39 -5.39 4.00
N ASP A 75 -27.69 -5.84 2.95
CA ASP A 75 -27.98 -7.08 2.24
C ASP A 75 -26.68 -7.79 1.85
N GLN A 76 -26.49 -9.01 2.40
CA GLN A 76 -25.32 -9.84 2.10
C GLN A 76 -25.40 -10.52 0.73
N ASN A 77 -26.57 -10.54 0.07
CA ASN A 77 -26.75 -11.06 -1.28
C ASN A 77 -26.23 -10.08 -2.34
N GLU A 78 -26.17 -8.79 -2.01
CA GLU A 78 -25.51 -7.80 -2.85
C GLU A 78 -23.99 -7.86 -2.67
N ASP A 79 -23.39 -8.81 -3.40
CA ASP A 79 -21.97 -9.10 -3.41
C ASP A 79 -21.23 -8.29 -4.48
N VAL A 80 -20.13 -7.64 -4.08
CA VAL A 80 -19.26 -6.84 -4.97
C VAL A 80 -17.81 -7.36 -5.01
N THR A 81 -17.58 -8.58 -4.53
CA THR A 81 -16.26 -9.24 -4.42
C THR A 81 -15.56 -9.34 -5.76
N GLU A 82 -16.25 -9.85 -6.79
CA GLU A 82 -15.67 -10.06 -8.12
C GLU A 82 -15.29 -8.73 -8.77
N ARG A 83 -16.23 -7.77 -8.82
CA ARG A 83 -15.98 -6.40 -9.31
C ARG A 83 -14.79 -5.74 -8.61
N MET A 84 -14.68 -5.88 -7.29
CA MET A 84 -13.56 -5.33 -6.52
C MET A 84 -12.25 -6.04 -6.84
N THR A 85 -12.27 -7.36 -6.97
CA THR A 85 -11.07 -8.17 -7.26
C THR A 85 -10.55 -7.88 -8.67
N GLU A 86 -11.43 -7.81 -9.67
CA GLU A 86 -11.10 -7.45 -11.04
C GLU A 86 -10.52 -6.04 -11.15
N PHE A 87 -11.19 -5.06 -10.53
CA PHE A 87 -10.66 -3.70 -10.46
C PHE A 87 -9.29 -3.67 -9.80
N SER A 88 -9.13 -4.37 -8.66
CA SER A 88 -7.86 -4.39 -7.93
C SER A 88 -6.74 -4.94 -8.81
N ARG A 89 -6.95 -6.10 -9.45
CA ARG A 89 -5.96 -6.72 -10.35
C ARG A 89 -5.56 -5.79 -11.51
N SER A 90 -6.55 -5.20 -12.20
CA SER A 90 -6.29 -4.30 -13.34
C SER A 90 -5.64 -2.97 -12.92
N TYR A 91 -5.98 -2.45 -11.73
CA TYR A 91 -5.41 -1.21 -11.23
C TYR A 91 -3.94 -1.37 -10.85
N MET A 92 -3.52 -2.54 -10.40
CA MET A 92 -2.12 -2.77 -10.03
C MET A 92 -1.13 -2.52 -11.19
N ASP A 93 -1.54 -2.72 -12.44
CA ASP A 93 -0.66 -2.46 -13.59
C ASP A 93 -0.36 -0.96 -13.77
N LYS A 94 -1.18 -0.10 -13.17
CA LYS A 94 -1.02 1.36 -13.12
C LYS A 94 -0.15 1.83 -11.95
N LEU A 95 0.36 0.91 -11.14
CA LEU A 95 1.17 1.20 -9.94
C LEU A 95 2.66 0.90 -10.13
N LYS A 96 3.14 0.69 -11.37
CA LYS A 96 4.55 0.36 -11.64
C LYS A 96 5.54 1.47 -11.26
N ASP A 97 5.07 2.71 -11.09
CA ASP A 97 5.89 3.88 -10.78
C ASP A 97 5.67 4.43 -9.37
N VAL A 98 4.84 3.79 -8.54
CA VAL A 98 4.66 4.22 -7.15
C VAL A 98 5.78 3.68 -6.27
N SER A 99 6.15 4.48 -5.28
CA SER A 99 7.19 4.17 -4.28
C SER A 99 6.59 3.93 -2.89
N GLY A 100 5.27 4.04 -2.75
CA GLY A 100 4.54 3.64 -1.55
C GLY A 100 3.05 3.77 -1.74
N PHE A 101 2.29 3.33 -0.74
CA PHE A 101 0.85 3.44 -0.71
C PHE A 101 0.34 3.74 0.70
N VAL A 102 -0.57 4.71 0.85
CA VAL A 102 -1.25 4.98 2.12
C VAL A 102 -2.73 4.65 2.00
N VAL A 103 -3.20 3.75 2.84
CA VAL A 103 -4.58 3.24 2.77
C VAL A 103 -5.43 3.68 3.96
N CYS A 104 -6.73 3.81 3.74
CA CYS A 104 -7.67 4.20 4.79
C CYS A 104 -7.98 3.03 5.72
N ALA A 105 -7.65 3.20 7.00
CA ALA A 105 -7.84 2.17 8.01
C ALA A 105 -9.29 1.70 8.13
N LYS A 106 -9.46 0.41 8.43
CA LYS A 106 -10.75 -0.27 8.70
C LYS A 106 -11.70 -0.36 7.50
N SER A 107 -11.31 0.11 6.32
CA SER A 107 -12.14 0.00 5.11
C SER A 107 -12.20 -1.46 4.63
N PRO A 108 -13.37 -2.00 4.26
CA PRO A 108 -13.49 -3.31 3.60
C PRO A 108 -12.75 -3.40 2.26
N SER A 109 -12.51 -2.27 1.59
CA SER A 109 -11.74 -2.21 0.35
C SER A 109 -10.27 -1.91 0.61
N CYS A 110 -9.98 -0.87 1.40
CA CYS A 110 -8.63 -0.32 1.54
C CYS A 110 -7.91 -0.68 2.85
N GLY A 111 -8.55 -1.18 3.91
CA GLY A 111 -7.83 -1.42 5.17
C GLY A 111 -6.67 -2.41 5.01
N MET A 112 -5.52 -2.12 5.59
CA MET A 112 -4.32 -2.97 5.56
C MET A 112 -4.36 -4.05 6.64
N GLU A 113 -4.94 -3.75 7.80
CA GLU A 113 -5.00 -4.70 8.90
C GLU A 113 -6.20 -4.43 9.81
N ARG A 114 -6.54 -5.43 10.63
CA ARG A 114 -7.61 -5.34 11.63
C ARG A 114 -8.95 -4.87 11.07
N VAL A 115 -9.19 -5.14 9.79
CA VAL A 115 -10.51 -4.94 9.15
C VAL A 115 -11.46 -5.96 9.73
N ARG A 116 -12.68 -5.53 10.04
CA ARG A 116 -13.69 -6.42 10.62
C ARG A 116 -14.24 -7.35 9.56
N VAL A 117 -14.19 -8.65 9.85
CA VAL A 117 -14.79 -9.71 9.06
C VAL A 117 -15.97 -10.28 9.84
N TYR A 118 -17.14 -10.31 9.23
CA TYR A 118 -18.37 -10.87 9.78
C TYR A 118 -18.50 -12.35 9.38
N ASP A 119 -19.29 -13.13 10.11
CA ASP A 119 -19.69 -14.47 9.64
C ASP A 119 -20.93 -14.39 8.73
N GLU A 120 -21.30 -15.48 8.07
CA GLU A 120 -22.48 -15.55 7.19
C GLU A 120 -23.79 -15.22 7.93
N ASN A 121 -23.84 -15.45 9.25
CA ASN A 121 -24.99 -15.13 10.09
C ASN A 121 -25.07 -13.64 10.47
N GLY A 122 -24.11 -12.81 10.02
CA GLY A 122 -24.06 -11.38 10.30
C GLY A 122 -23.54 -11.02 11.69
N ASN A 123 -23.04 -11.98 12.47
CA ASN A 123 -22.43 -11.72 13.77
C ASN A 123 -21.14 -10.93 13.61
N ARG A 124 -20.82 -10.12 14.62
CA ARG A 124 -19.55 -9.42 14.69
C ARG A 124 -18.42 -10.43 14.83
N GLY A 125 -17.77 -10.77 13.73
CA GLY A 125 -16.59 -11.61 13.73
C GLY A 125 -15.33 -10.84 14.13
N ARG A 126 -14.19 -11.43 13.77
CA ARG A 126 -12.85 -10.99 14.19
C ARG A 126 -12.40 -9.72 13.44
N LYS A 127 -11.40 -9.05 14.01
CA LYS A 127 -10.68 -7.93 13.38
C LYS A 127 -9.32 -8.43 12.90
N ASP A 128 -9.34 -9.33 11.93
CA ASP A 128 -8.18 -9.99 11.36
C ASP A 128 -8.18 -9.94 9.83
N GLY A 129 -9.11 -9.18 9.23
CA GLY A 129 -9.20 -9.00 7.80
C GLY A 129 -8.26 -7.93 7.25
N VAL A 130 -8.07 -8.01 5.94
CA VAL A 130 -7.47 -7.01 5.07
C VAL A 130 -8.49 -6.67 3.99
N GLY A 131 -8.59 -5.41 3.59
CA GLY A 131 -9.47 -4.99 2.53
C GLY A 131 -9.06 -5.59 1.19
N LEU A 132 -10.03 -5.93 0.34
CA LEU A 132 -9.75 -6.73 -0.88
C LEU A 132 -8.74 -6.07 -1.83
N PHE A 133 -8.81 -4.74 -1.98
CA PHE A 133 -7.85 -3.99 -2.80
C PHE A 133 -6.45 -4.03 -2.21
N THR A 134 -6.36 -3.83 -0.90
CA THR A 134 -5.07 -3.82 -0.18
C THR A 134 -4.44 -5.21 -0.10
N SER A 135 -5.24 -6.27 0.02
CA SER A 135 -4.75 -7.66 -0.08
C SER A 135 -4.07 -7.89 -1.42
N THR A 136 -4.76 -7.53 -2.52
CA THR A 136 -4.21 -7.67 -3.88
C THR A 136 -2.94 -6.83 -4.07
N LEU A 137 -2.90 -5.61 -3.50
CA LEU A 137 -1.74 -4.72 -3.54
C LEU A 137 -0.52 -5.36 -2.85
N MET A 138 -0.70 -5.85 -1.62
CA MET A 138 0.37 -6.43 -0.81
C MET A 138 0.85 -7.78 -1.34
N GLU A 139 -0.05 -8.58 -1.93
CA GLU A 139 0.30 -9.83 -2.60
C GLU A 139 1.17 -9.59 -3.85
N LYS A 140 0.78 -8.62 -4.71
CA LYS A 140 1.50 -8.36 -5.96
C LYS A 140 2.81 -7.59 -5.74
N PHE A 141 2.84 -6.68 -4.76
CA PHE A 141 3.98 -5.82 -4.47
C PHE A 141 4.42 -5.97 -3.01
N SER A 142 4.88 -7.17 -2.64
CA SER A 142 5.35 -7.47 -1.28
C SER A 142 6.50 -6.57 -0.79
N TRP A 143 7.24 -5.95 -1.70
CA TRP A 143 8.31 -4.99 -1.42
C TRP A 143 7.83 -3.54 -1.26
N LEU A 144 6.61 -3.21 -1.69
CA LEU A 144 6.10 -1.84 -1.68
C LEU A 144 5.78 -1.41 -0.24
N PRO A 145 6.23 -0.23 0.23
CA PRO A 145 5.80 0.32 1.50
C PRO A 145 4.31 0.62 1.47
N VAL A 146 3.53 -0.10 2.27
CA VAL A 146 2.10 0.15 2.48
C VAL A 146 1.90 0.48 3.95
N GLU A 147 1.11 1.52 4.24
CA GLU A 147 0.80 1.90 5.62
C GLU A 147 -0.63 2.49 5.74
N GLU A 148 -1.22 2.43 6.93
CA GLU A 148 -2.54 2.99 7.22
C GLU A 148 -2.47 4.38 7.86
N ASP A 149 -3.45 5.23 7.56
CA ASP A 149 -3.53 6.60 8.09
C ASP A 149 -3.42 6.68 9.63
N GLY A 150 -4.06 5.76 10.36
CA GLY A 150 -3.99 5.74 11.82
C GLY A 150 -2.63 5.33 12.38
N ARG A 151 -1.84 4.55 11.63
CA ARG A 151 -0.51 4.07 12.03
C ARG A 151 0.56 5.12 11.80
N LEU A 152 0.37 5.99 10.81
CA LEU A 152 1.24 7.14 10.55
C LEU A 152 1.21 8.22 11.65
N HIS A 153 0.36 8.09 12.67
CA HIS A 153 0.45 8.92 13.88
C HIS A 153 1.59 8.47 14.82
N ASP A 154 2.01 7.20 14.74
CA ASP A 154 3.18 6.73 15.46
C ASP A 154 4.45 7.27 14.76
N PRO A 155 5.31 8.03 15.47
CA PRO A 155 6.50 8.63 14.86
C PRO A 155 7.46 7.62 14.23
N VAL A 156 7.62 6.43 14.84
CA VAL A 156 8.57 5.40 14.40
C VAL A 156 8.05 4.72 13.13
N LEU A 157 6.77 4.34 13.10
CA LEU A 157 6.15 3.76 11.90
C LEU A 157 6.15 4.76 10.75
N ARG A 158 5.86 6.03 11.04
CA ARG A 158 5.85 7.11 10.05
C ARG A 158 7.24 7.34 9.46
N GLU A 159 8.27 7.42 10.30
CA GLU A 159 9.66 7.56 9.86
C GLU A 159 10.07 6.38 8.98
N ASN A 160 9.84 5.15 9.43
CA ASN A 160 10.13 3.94 8.67
C ASN A 160 9.42 3.93 7.29
N PHE A 161 8.14 4.29 7.25
CA PHE A 161 7.39 4.39 5.99
C PHE A 161 8.02 5.41 5.05
N VAL A 162 8.31 6.62 5.53
CA VAL A 162 8.91 7.70 4.72
C VAL A 162 10.28 7.26 4.20
N GLU A 163 11.16 6.75 5.06
CA GLU A 163 12.49 6.29 4.65
C GLU A 163 12.42 5.22 3.57
N ARG A 164 11.54 4.23 3.72
CA ARG A 164 11.35 3.17 2.71
C ARG A 164 10.83 3.71 1.39
N VAL A 165 9.92 4.70 1.42
CA VAL A 165 9.41 5.34 0.20
C VAL A 165 10.54 6.02 -0.57
N PHE A 166 11.37 6.81 0.11
CA PHE A 166 12.48 7.53 -0.54
C PHE A 166 13.58 6.58 -1.02
N ALA A 167 13.93 5.56 -0.23
CA ALA A 167 14.89 4.54 -0.62
C ALA A 167 14.44 3.77 -1.87
N LEU A 168 13.18 3.32 -1.89
CA LEU A 168 12.60 2.63 -3.04
C LEU A 168 12.49 3.55 -4.26
N HIS A 169 12.15 4.82 -4.07
CA HIS A 169 12.10 5.79 -5.15
C HIS A 169 13.47 5.97 -5.82
N GLU A 170 14.52 6.13 -5.02
CA GLU A 170 15.89 6.25 -5.54
C GLU A 170 16.31 4.95 -6.26
N LEU A 171 16.02 3.78 -5.70
CA LEU A 171 16.31 2.50 -6.34
C LEU A 171 15.59 2.38 -7.70
N ASN A 172 14.30 2.71 -7.75
CA ASN A 172 13.52 2.71 -8.99
C ASN A 172 14.08 3.68 -10.05
N HIS A 173 14.68 4.79 -9.63
CA HIS A 173 15.35 5.72 -10.53
C HIS A 173 16.66 5.13 -11.07
N LEU A 174 17.47 4.48 -10.22
CA LEU A 174 18.69 3.79 -10.66
C LEU A 174 18.37 2.71 -11.70
N TYR A 175 17.31 1.92 -11.49
CA TYR A 175 16.84 0.92 -12.44
C TYR A 175 16.44 1.50 -13.81
N LYS A 176 16.00 2.77 -13.89
CA LYS A 176 15.54 3.39 -15.13
C LYS A 176 16.63 4.07 -15.93
N GLU A 177 17.62 4.66 -15.28
CA GLU A 177 18.66 5.46 -15.94
C GLU A 177 19.84 4.58 -16.38
N LYS A 178 20.56 4.03 -15.41
CA LYS A 178 21.68 3.13 -15.62
C LYS A 178 21.92 2.38 -14.31
N LEU A 179 21.89 1.06 -14.38
CA LEU A 179 22.08 0.20 -13.22
C LEU A 179 23.40 -0.53 -13.34
N SER A 180 24.47 0.11 -12.89
CA SER A 180 25.80 -0.52 -12.79
C SER A 180 26.08 -1.08 -11.40
N ARG A 181 27.04 -1.99 -11.29
CA ARG A 181 27.56 -2.49 -9.99
C ARG A 181 27.99 -1.34 -9.09
N ARG A 182 28.63 -0.32 -9.67
CA ARG A 182 29.08 0.88 -8.94
C ARG A 182 27.90 1.64 -8.33
N GLU A 183 26.81 1.81 -9.06
CA GLU A 183 25.60 2.49 -8.57
C GLU A 183 24.89 1.69 -7.48
N LEU A 184 24.81 0.36 -7.64
CA LEU A 184 24.28 -0.52 -6.60
C LEU A 184 25.11 -0.49 -5.30
N LEU A 185 26.44 -0.51 -5.42
CA LEU A 185 27.35 -0.39 -4.27
C LEU A 185 27.20 0.97 -3.57
N ALA A 186 27.07 2.04 -4.34
CA ALA A 186 26.85 3.38 -3.80
C ALA A 186 25.50 3.50 -3.09
N PHE A 187 24.43 2.94 -3.68
CA PHE A 187 23.11 2.86 -3.06
C PHE A 187 23.18 2.07 -1.75
N HIS A 188 23.68 0.84 -1.78
CA HIS A 188 23.80 0.01 -0.58
C HIS A 188 24.60 0.74 0.52
N SER A 189 25.74 1.34 0.18
CA SER A 189 26.59 2.05 1.14
C SER A 189 25.88 3.21 1.84
N ARG A 190 25.00 3.92 1.12
CA ARG A 190 24.19 5.02 1.66
C ARG A 190 23.10 4.53 2.61
N TYR A 191 22.41 3.46 2.24
CA TYR A 191 21.24 2.96 2.97
C TYR A 191 21.57 1.88 4.02
N LYS A 192 22.81 1.38 4.09
CA LYS A 192 23.18 0.24 4.97
C LYS A 192 22.88 0.48 6.45
N LEU A 193 23.05 1.71 6.94
CA LEU A 193 22.79 2.02 8.36
C LEU A 193 21.30 2.15 8.65
N GLN A 194 20.50 2.66 7.70
CA GLN A 194 19.04 2.63 7.79
C GLN A 194 18.53 1.17 7.75
N LEU A 195 19.09 0.34 6.87
CA LEU A 195 18.79 -1.09 6.85
C LEU A 195 19.11 -1.75 8.20
N LEU A 196 20.27 -1.46 8.80
CA LEU A 196 20.64 -1.96 10.12
C LEU A 196 19.67 -1.51 11.22
N ALA A 197 19.25 -0.25 11.20
CA ALA A 197 18.33 0.32 12.18
C ALA A 197 16.95 -0.37 12.17
N HIS A 198 16.49 -0.81 10.99
CA HIS A 198 15.16 -1.41 10.83
C HIS A 198 15.16 -2.93 10.68
N SER A 199 16.29 -3.54 10.32
CA SER A 199 16.43 -4.99 10.14
C SER A 199 17.88 -5.43 10.28
N GLN A 200 18.25 -5.89 11.47
CA GLN A 200 19.58 -6.47 11.71
C GLN A 200 19.80 -7.76 10.89
N ALA A 201 18.75 -8.56 10.69
CA ALA A 201 18.81 -9.75 9.83
C ALA A 201 19.08 -9.36 8.37
N GLY A 202 18.30 -8.43 7.82
CA GLY A 202 18.50 -7.96 6.44
C GLY A 202 19.87 -7.33 6.23
N TYR A 203 20.40 -6.59 7.21
CA TYR A 203 21.77 -6.07 7.14
C TYR A 203 22.83 -7.19 7.05
N LYS A 204 22.68 -8.24 7.87
CA LYS A 204 23.60 -9.39 7.86
C LYS A 204 23.54 -10.16 6.55
N ASP A 205 22.35 -10.32 5.98
CA ASP A 205 22.15 -11.06 4.72
C ASP A 205 22.67 -10.26 3.52
N MET A 206 22.49 -8.93 3.53
CA MET A 206 22.90 -8.06 2.43
C MET A 206 24.42 -7.88 2.34
N GLY A 207 25.16 -7.98 3.45
CA GLY A 207 26.61 -7.82 3.46
C GLY A 207 27.35 -8.79 2.52
N PRO A 208 27.20 -10.12 2.70
CA PRO A 208 27.77 -11.12 1.81
C PRO A 208 27.26 -11.00 0.38
N PHE A 209 25.96 -10.73 0.19
CA PHE A 209 25.36 -10.55 -1.14
C PHE A 209 26.05 -9.43 -1.93
N VAL A 210 26.27 -8.28 -1.30
CA VAL A 210 26.93 -7.13 -1.94
C VAL A 210 28.43 -7.36 -2.09
N ALA A 211 29.10 -8.07 -1.16
CA ALA A 211 30.51 -8.42 -1.29
C ALA A 211 30.77 -9.34 -2.50
N ALA A 212 29.84 -10.25 -2.78
CA ALA A 212 29.90 -11.15 -3.92
C ALA A 212 29.56 -10.49 -5.27
N ILE A 213 29.23 -9.19 -5.33
CA ILE A 213 28.73 -8.51 -6.56
C ILE A 213 29.65 -8.68 -7.79
N HIS A 214 30.93 -8.96 -7.58
CA HIS A 214 31.90 -9.22 -8.64
C HIS A 214 31.64 -10.54 -9.41
N GLU A 215 30.97 -11.50 -8.79
CA GLU A 215 30.66 -12.83 -9.33
C GLU A 215 29.40 -12.87 -10.21
N TRP A 216 28.58 -11.82 -10.16
CA TRP A 216 27.30 -11.75 -10.86
C TRP A 216 27.52 -11.23 -12.29
N ALA A 217 26.69 -11.65 -13.24
CA ALA A 217 26.68 -11.05 -14.57
C ALA A 217 26.35 -9.55 -14.49
N ASP A 218 26.82 -8.77 -15.46
CA ASP A 218 26.43 -7.37 -15.53
C ASP A 218 24.93 -7.25 -15.81
N LEU A 219 24.28 -6.28 -15.19
CA LEU A 219 22.84 -6.05 -15.37
C LEU A 219 22.49 -5.53 -16.78
N GLU A 220 23.51 -5.22 -17.58
CA GLU A 220 23.42 -4.77 -18.97
C GLU A 220 23.72 -5.89 -20.00
N SER A 221 24.00 -7.13 -19.57
CA SER A 221 24.25 -8.27 -20.47
C SER A 221 23.01 -9.09 -20.79
#